data_AF-A0A3Q3MPL7-F1
#
_entry.id   AF-A0A3Q3MPL7-F1
#
_cell.length_a   1.000
_cell.length_b   1.000
_cell.length_c   1.000
_cell.angle_alpha   90.00
_cell.angle_beta   90.00
_cell.angle_gamma   90.00
#
_symmetry.space_group_name_H-M   'P 1'
#
loop_
_entity.id
_entity.type
_entity.pdbx_description
1 polymer ?
#
loop_
_entity_poly.entity_id
_entity_poly.type
_entity_poly.pdbx_seq_one_letter_code
_entity_poly.pdbx_strand_id
1 'polypeptide(L)'
;MALLLNTSSMCVITQVKFIFARHGIPNTVVSDNGPCFNSREWQQFARKYDFKHVTSSPRYAQSNGKAEKRVHILKQLLKKAEDSDSDLYLALLSYRASPLECGLSPAKLLMNRKLRTTLPSYIKQKRRPKLEQRLQHQKMKQKSFYDKTAKQLPTLSTDNTVKIEEPNGWKTKATVLQEVAPRSFTVKTEEGQILRRNRRSLLKTQEFSEEDSESPTDNNTGTQTLMEPVVRRSTREIKKPDRLNL
;
A
#
# COMPACT_ATOMS: atom_id res chain seq x y z
N MET A 1 -29.14 -2.21 -8.09
CA MET A 1 -27.77 -2.08 -7.51
C MET A 1 -27.64 -2.98 -6.32
N ALA A 2 -26.47 -3.55 -6.07
CA ALA A 2 -26.22 -4.21 -4.81
C ALA A 2 -25.64 -3.14 -3.86
N LEU A 3 -26.51 -2.59 -3.01
CA LEU A 3 -26.21 -1.52 -2.06
C LEU A 3 -25.57 -2.13 -0.81
N LEU A 4 -24.52 -1.49 -0.33
CA LEU A 4 -23.86 -1.91 0.90
C LEU A 4 -24.56 -1.21 2.08
N LEU A 5 -25.49 -1.92 2.71
CA LEU A 5 -26.32 -1.37 3.79
C LEU A 5 -25.53 -1.12 5.08
N ASN A 6 -24.52 -1.95 5.35
CA ASN A 6 -23.64 -1.81 6.48
C ASN A 6 -22.25 -2.41 6.17
N THR A 7 -21.28 -2.12 7.03
CA THR A 7 -19.91 -2.63 6.94
C THR A 7 -19.72 -3.99 7.61
N SER A 8 -20.80 -4.73 7.91
CA SER A 8 -20.71 -6.08 8.46
C SER A 8 -20.07 -7.03 7.46
N SER A 9 -19.28 -7.98 7.97
CA SER A 9 -18.64 -9.03 7.19
C SER A 9 -19.63 -9.76 6.28
N MET A 10 -20.83 -10.07 6.78
CA MET A 10 -21.85 -10.80 6.01
C MET A 10 -22.34 -9.99 4.80
N CYS A 11 -22.61 -8.69 4.98
CA CYS A 11 -23.02 -7.81 3.89
C CYS A 11 -21.93 -7.65 2.83
N VAL A 12 -20.67 -7.51 3.27
CA VAL A 12 -19.51 -7.46 2.36
C VAL A 12 -19.37 -8.77 1.59
N ILE A 13 -19.51 -9.92 2.25
CA ILE A 13 -19.45 -11.25 1.60
C ILE A 13 -20.53 -11.37 0.52
N THR A 14 -21.77 -10.97 0.80
CA THR A 14 -22.86 -10.99 -0.19
C THR A 14 -22.53 -10.15 -1.42
N GLN A 15 -21.96 -8.96 -1.22
CA GLN A 15 -21.54 -8.11 -2.33
C GLN A 15 -20.40 -8.73 -3.15
N VAL A 16 -19.42 -9.33 -2.46
CA VAL A 16 -18.28 -9.98 -3.10
C VAL A 16 -18.72 -11.21 -3.90
N LYS A 17 -19.68 -11.99 -3.39
CA LYS A 17 -20.30 -13.10 -4.13
C LYS A 17 -20.91 -12.64 -5.45
N PHE A 18 -21.58 -11.49 -5.49
CA PHE A 18 -22.12 -10.92 -6.74
C PHE A 18 -21.02 -10.56 -7.74
N ILE A 19 -19.89 -10.03 -7.26
CA ILE A 19 -18.73 -9.73 -8.12
C ILE A 19 -18.12 -11.03 -8.66
N PHE A 20 -17.95 -12.04 -7.81
CA PHE A 20 -17.39 -13.34 -8.20
C PHE A 20 -18.29 -14.09 -9.17
N ALA A 21 -19.61 -14.03 -9.01
CA ALA A 21 -20.55 -14.62 -9.95
C ALA A 21 -20.45 -14.01 -11.35
N ARG A 22 -20.09 -12.72 -11.46
CA ARG A 22 -19.94 -12.04 -12.76
C ARG A 22 -18.57 -12.26 -13.41
N HIS A 23 -17.51 -12.32 -12.61
CA HIS A 23 -16.13 -12.26 -13.12
C HIS A 23 -15.31 -13.52 -12.86
N GLY A 24 -15.86 -14.48 -12.13
CA GLY A 24 -15.12 -15.62 -11.58
C GLY A 24 -14.52 -15.31 -10.21
N ILE A 25 -14.12 -16.38 -9.51
CA ILE A 25 -13.43 -16.28 -8.23
C ILE A 25 -11.94 -15.98 -8.51
N PRO A 26 -11.37 -14.92 -7.91
CA PRO A 26 -9.96 -14.60 -8.08
C PRO A 26 -9.08 -15.53 -7.23
N ASN A 27 -7.87 -15.85 -7.72
CA ASN A 27 -6.89 -16.62 -6.93
C ASN A 27 -6.45 -15.89 -5.66
N THR A 28 -6.46 -14.55 -5.66
CA THR A 28 -6.01 -13.76 -4.51
C THR A 28 -6.84 -12.50 -4.36
N VAL A 29 -7.30 -12.25 -3.14
CA VAL A 29 -8.00 -11.04 -2.72
C VAL A 29 -7.10 -10.26 -1.76
N VAL A 30 -6.86 -8.99 -2.05
CA VAL A 30 -6.07 -8.10 -1.20
C VAL A 30 -6.97 -7.05 -0.58
N SER A 31 -6.94 -6.91 0.74
CA SER A 31 -7.71 -5.91 1.49
C SER A 31 -6.87 -5.25 2.58
N ASP A 32 -7.45 -4.24 3.23
CA ASP A 32 -6.95 -3.78 4.51
C ASP A 32 -7.18 -4.81 5.63
N ASN A 33 -6.65 -4.51 6.81
CA ASN A 33 -6.89 -5.31 8.01
C ASN A 33 -8.14 -4.83 8.77
N GLY A 34 -9.16 -4.35 8.03
CA GLY A 34 -10.43 -3.90 8.61
C GLY A 34 -11.21 -5.04 9.26
N PRO A 35 -12.11 -4.74 10.21
CA PRO A 35 -12.83 -5.74 10.99
C PRO A 35 -13.68 -6.67 10.12
N CYS A 36 -14.25 -6.17 9.03
CA CYS A 36 -15.05 -6.98 8.10
C CYS A 36 -14.23 -8.06 7.38
N PHE A 37 -12.97 -7.78 7.06
CA PHE A 37 -12.07 -8.70 6.37
C PHE A 37 -11.25 -9.58 7.32
N ASN A 38 -11.21 -9.27 8.62
CA ASN A 38 -10.53 -10.09 9.63
C ASN A 38 -11.48 -11.00 10.44
N SER A 39 -12.74 -11.07 10.03
CA SER A 39 -13.76 -11.84 10.73
C SER A 39 -13.68 -13.35 10.44
N ARG A 40 -14.25 -14.18 11.34
CA ARG A 40 -14.29 -15.64 11.16
C ARG A 40 -15.10 -16.02 9.93
N GLU A 41 -16.19 -15.30 9.67
CA GLU A 41 -17.08 -15.50 8.52
C GLU A 41 -16.33 -15.25 7.21
N TRP A 42 -15.50 -14.19 7.16
CA TRP A 42 -14.67 -13.90 5.98
C TRP A 42 -13.63 -14.99 5.74
N GLN A 43 -12.97 -15.48 6.79
CA GLN A 43 -11.98 -16.56 6.67
C GLN A 43 -12.64 -17.87 6.19
N GLN A 44 -13.82 -18.20 6.71
CA GLN A 44 -14.59 -19.36 6.23
C GLN A 44 -15.02 -19.20 4.77
N PHE A 45 -15.45 -17.99 4.38
CA PHE A 45 -15.78 -17.69 3.00
C PHE A 45 -14.58 -17.84 2.07
N ALA A 46 -13.41 -17.35 2.47
CA ALA A 46 -12.16 -17.49 1.71
C ALA A 46 -11.75 -18.95 1.51
N ARG A 47 -11.86 -19.78 2.56
CA ARG A 47 -11.61 -21.23 2.47
C ARG A 47 -12.63 -21.94 1.58
N LYS A 48 -13.91 -21.60 1.70
CA LYS A 48 -14.99 -22.23 0.93
C LYS A 48 -14.91 -21.93 -0.57
N TYR A 49 -14.52 -20.71 -0.93
CA TYR A 49 -14.39 -20.28 -2.32
C TYR A 49 -12.97 -20.49 -2.87
N ASP A 50 -12.05 -21.03 -2.06
CA ASP A 50 -10.66 -21.32 -2.43
C ASP A 50 -9.90 -20.12 -3.01
N PHE A 51 -9.97 -18.97 -2.34
CA PHE A 51 -9.14 -17.82 -2.67
C PHE A 51 -8.19 -17.45 -1.54
N LYS A 52 -6.96 -17.06 -1.91
CA LYS A 52 -5.99 -16.55 -0.94
C LYS A 52 -6.34 -15.14 -0.52
N HIS A 53 -6.57 -14.93 0.77
CA HIS A 53 -6.76 -13.57 1.31
C HIS A 53 -5.44 -13.02 1.84
N VAL A 54 -5.05 -11.83 1.38
CA VAL A 54 -3.83 -11.12 1.81
C VAL A 54 -4.23 -9.77 2.38
N THR A 55 -3.95 -9.55 3.66
CA THR A 55 -4.18 -8.25 4.31
C THR A 55 -2.93 -7.39 4.29
N SER A 56 -3.11 -6.08 4.15
CA SER A 56 -2.02 -5.13 4.35
C SER A 56 -1.59 -5.04 5.81
N SER A 57 -0.30 -4.73 6.07
CA SER A 57 0.15 -4.42 7.43
C SER A 57 -0.65 -3.25 8.01
N PRO A 58 -1.05 -3.30 9.29
CA PRO A 58 -1.67 -2.16 9.96
C PRO A 58 -0.81 -0.89 9.85
N ARG A 59 -1.46 0.28 9.73
CA ARG A 59 -0.82 1.61 9.55
C ARG A 59 0.02 1.76 8.27
N TYR A 60 -0.18 0.89 7.28
CA TYR A 60 0.44 1.01 5.95
C TYR A 60 -0.58 1.34 4.86
N ALA A 61 -1.16 2.54 4.88
CA ALA A 61 -2.19 2.96 3.92
C ALA A 61 -1.77 2.81 2.44
N GLN A 62 -0.47 2.98 2.16
CA GLN A 62 0.07 2.93 0.79
C GLN A 62 -0.21 1.62 0.05
N SER A 63 -0.32 0.47 0.73
CA SER A 63 -0.66 -0.80 0.07
C SER A 63 -2.06 -0.80 -0.55
N ASN A 64 -2.97 0.01 -0.02
CA ASN A 64 -4.36 0.07 -0.47
C ASN A 64 -4.62 1.23 -1.44
N GLY A 65 -3.57 1.98 -1.82
CA GLY A 65 -3.69 3.17 -2.66
C GLY A 65 -4.36 2.92 -4.02
N LYS A 66 -4.28 1.69 -4.56
CA LYS A 66 -5.02 1.33 -5.78
C LYS A 66 -6.54 1.34 -5.55
N ALA A 67 -7.01 0.76 -4.45
CA ALA A 67 -8.42 0.75 -4.09
C ALA A 67 -8.91 2.17 -3.78
N GLU A 68 -8.14 2.92 -2.97
CA GLU A 68 -8.45 4.32 -2.64
C GLU A 68 -8.54 5.21 -3.88
N LYS A 69 -7.61 5.08 -4.83
CA LYS A 69 -7.65 5.85 -6.07
C LYS A 69 -8.88 5.51 -6.91
N ARG A 70 -9.33 4.25 -6.91
CA ARG A 70 -10.56 3.84 -7.61
C ARG A 70 -11.80 4.44 -6.95
N VAL A 71 -11.86 4.48 -5.62
CA VAL A 71 -12.94 5.15 -4.88
C VAL A 71 -12.97 6.63 -5.23
N HIS A 72 -11.81 7.30 -5.26
CA HIS A 72 -11.73 8.70 -5.66
C HIS A 72 -12.24 8.95 -7.09
N ILE A 73 -11.85 8.10 -8.06
CA ILE A 73 -12.36 8.21 -9.44
C ILE A 73 -13.88 8.02 -9.48
N LEU A 74 -14.42 7.06 -8.72
CA LEU A 74 -15.86 6.81 -8.67
C LEU A 74 -16.62 8.00 -8.06
N LYS A 75 -16.10 8.62 -6.99
CA LYS A 75 -16.66 9.84 -6.42
C LYS A 75 -16.67 11.00 -7.42
N GLN A 76 -15.59 11.18 -8.16
CA GLN A 76 -15.54 12.18 -9.23
C GLN A 76 -16.54 11.89 -10.35
N LEU A 77 -16.72 10.62 -10.70
CA LEU A 77 -17.68 10.21 -11.72
C LEU A 77 -19.12 10.50 -11.26
N LEU A 78 -19.44 10.20 -10.00
CA LEU A 78 -20.74 10.51 -9.38
C LEU A 78 -21.01 12.02 -9.39
N LYS A 79 -20.03 12.83 -8.94
CA LYS A 79 -20.16 14.28 -8.93
C LYS A 79 -20.41 14.85 -10.33
N LYS A 80 -19.65 14.40 -11.32
CA LYS A 80 -19.85 14.84 -12.72
C LYS A 80 -21.21 14.41 -13.28
N ALA A 81 -21.68 13.23 -12.89
CA ALA A 81 -22.98 12.74 -13.33
C ALA A 81 -24.12 13.60 -12.76
N GLU A 82 -24.01 13.99 -11.48
CA GLU A 82 -24.91 14.91 -10.80
C GLU A 82 -24.86 16.32 -11.40
N ASP A 83 -23.67 16.89 -11.59
CA ASP A 83 -23.48 18.23 -12.18
C ASP A 83 -24.04 18.33 -13.61
N SER A 84 -24.09 17.22 -14.36
CA SER A 84 -24.55 17.18 -15.76
C SER A 84 -25.94 16.54 -15.94
N ASP A 85 -26.65 16.24 -14.83
CA ASP A 85 -27.92 15.50 -14.79
C ASP A 85 -27.94 14.27 -15.73
N SER A 86 -26.85 13.50 -15.69
CA SER A 86 -26.61 12.39 -16.61
C SER A 86 -26.71 11.03 -15.91
N ASP A 87 -27.13 10.01 -16.66
CA ASP A 87 -27.25 8.65 -16.13
C ASP A 87 -25.89 8.09 -15.65
N LEU A 88 -25.82 7.80 -14.36
CA LEU A 88 -24.66 7.20 -13.70
C LEU A 88 -24.24 5.87 -14.35
N TYR A 89 -25.18 5.04 -14.80
CA TYR A 89 -24.85 3.77 -15.44
C TYR A 89 -24.17 3.99 -16.79
N LEU A 90 -24.63 5.00 -17.55
CA LEU A 90 -24.00 5.41 -18.79
C LEU A 90 -22.62 6.02 -18.56
N ALA A 91 -22.44 6.82 -17.50
CA ALA A 91 -21.15 7.36 -17.10
C ALA A 91 -20.16 6.23 -16.72
N LEU A 92 -20.62 5.22 -15.97
CA LEU A 92 -19.84 4.04 -15.61
C LEU A 92 -19.46 3.20 -16.84
N LEU A 93 -20.38 3.02 -17.78
CA LEU A 93 -20.12 2.32 -19.04
C LEU A 93 -19.05 3.06 -19.85
N SER A 94 -19.17 4.39 -19.95
CA SER A 94 -18.22 5.25 -20.64
C SER A 94 -16.83 5.16 -20.02
N TYR A 95 -16.73 5.28 -18.69
CA TYR A 95 -15.46 5.09 -17.98
C TYR A 95 -14.80 3.73 -18.26
N ARG A 96 -15.59 2.65 -18.26
CA ARG A 96 -15.10 1.29 -18.55
C ARG A 96 -14.65 1.11 -20.00
N ALA A 97 -15.20 1.89 -20.93
CA ALA A 97 -14.87 1.87 -22.35
C ALA A 97 -13.74 2.84 -22.75
N SER A 98 -13.45 3.85 -21.93
CA SER A 98 -12.39 4.84 -22.17
C SER A 98 -10.98 4.25 -22.04
N PRO A 99 -10.08 4.48 -23.01
CA PRO A 99 -8.69 4.05 -22.93
C PRO A 99 -7.94 4.68 -21.74
N LEU A 100 -7.14 3.88 -21.03
CA LEU A 100 -6.16 4.35 -20.06
C LEU A 100 -4.86 4.79 -20.77
N GLU A 101 -3.86 5.24 -20.01
CA GLU A 101 -2.53 5.59 -20.54
C GLU A 101 -1.88 4.45 -21.33
N CYS A 102 -2.15 3.19 -20.99
CA CYS A 102 -1.66 2.02 -21.74
C CYS A 102 -2.34 1.86 -23.12
N GLY A 103 -3.34 2.69 -23.40
CA GLY A 103 -4.16 2.70 -24.60
C GLY A 103 -5.28 1.67 -24.61
N LEU A 104 -5.45 0.87 -23.55
CA LEU A 104 -6.56 -0.06 -23.39
C LEU A 104 -7.54 0.42 -22.33
N SER A 105 -8.82 0.14 -22.55
CA SER A 105 -9.86 0.46 -21.58
C SER A 105 -9.93 -0.57 -20.45
N PRO A 106 -10.45 -0.20 -19.27
CA PRO A 106 -10.63 -1.14 -18.16
C PRO A 106 -11.40 -2.41 -18.56
N ALA A 107 -12.49 -2.26 -19.32
CA ALA A 107 -13.27 -3.42 -19.77
C ALA A 107 -12.49 -4.31 -20.74
N LYS A 108 -11.65 -3.73 -21.60
CA LYS A 108 -10.83 -4.52 -22.53
C LYS A 108 -9.69 -5.25 -21.81
N LEU A 109 -9.11 -4.64 -20.79
CA LEU A 109 -8.12 -5.31 -19.93
C LEU A 109 -8.73 -6.48 -19.16
N LEU A 110 -9.98 -6.34 -18.71
CA LEU A 110 -10.66 -7.35 -17.90
C LEU A 110 -11.31 -8.47 -18.71
N MET A 111 -11.98 -8.13 -19.82
CA MET A 111 -12.83 -9.06 -20.59
C MET A 111 -12.30 -9.36 -22.00
N ASN A 112 -11.14 -8.79 -22.37
CA ASN A 112 -10.54 -8.88 -23.70
C ASN A 112 -11.48 -8.50 -24.87
N ARG A 113 -12.53 -7.71 -24.61
CA ARG A 113 -13.50 -7.25 -25.61
C ARG A 113 -13.77 -5.75 -25.49
N LYS A 114 -14.18 -5.12 -26.59
CA LYS A 114 -14.63 -3.73 -26.59
C LYS A 114 -16.11 -3.68 -26.25
N LEU A 115 -16.49 -2.86 -25.27
CA LEU A 115 -17.90 -2.61 -24.97
C LEU A 115 -18.47 -1.61 -25.99
N ARG A 116 -19.72 -1.80 -26.41
CA ARG A 116 -20.46 -0.80 -27.19
C ARG A 116 -20.92 0.30 -26.24
N THR A 117 -20.78 1.54 -26.69
CA THR A 117 -21.28 2.75 -26.01
C THR A 117 -22.17 3.52 -26.98
N THR A 118 -22.73 4.63 -26.53
CA THR A 118 -23.50 5.57 -27.38
C THR A 118 -22.65 6.23 -28.46
N LEU A 119 -21.31 6.23 -28.31
CA LEU A 119 -20.40 6.79 -29.30
C LEU A 119 -20.15 5.80 -30.44
N PRO A 120 -20.19 6.27 -31.71
CA PRO A 120 -19.82 5.45 -32.86
C PRO A 120 -18.43 4.87 -32.70
N SER A 121 -18.30 3.56 -32.89
CA SER A 121 -17.05 2.84 -32.70
C SER A 121 -16.79 1.94 -33.89
N TYR A 122 -15.72 2.21 -34.63
CA TYR A 122 -15.23 1.30 -35.65
C TYR A 122 -14.71 -0.01 -35.01
N ILE A 123 -15.26 -1.15 -35.44
CA ILE A 123 -15.10 -2.48 -34.80
C ILE A 123 -13.81 -3.19 -35.21
N LYS A 124 -13.01 -2.71 -36.19
CA LYS A 124 -11.76 -3.41 -36.55
C LYS A 124 -10.82 -3.50 -35.34
N GLN A 125 -10.72 -4.70 -34.80
CA GLN A 125 -9.90 -5.03 -33.65
C GLN A 125 -8.44 -5.06 -34.10
N LYS A 126 -7.79 -3.89 -34.13
CA LYS A 126 -6.35 -3.81 -34.40
C LYS A 126 -5.61 -4.63 -33.33
N ARG A 127 -4.91 -5.69 -33.77
CA ARG A 127 -3.91 -6.39 -32.95
C ARG A 127 -2.85 -5.37 -32.54
N ARG A 128 -2.55 -5.30 -31.25
CA ARG A 128 -1.54 -4.39 -30.70
C ARG A 128 -0.35 -5.22 -30.22
N PRO A 129 0.62 -5.55 -31.11
CA PRO A 129 1.71 -6.48 -30.80
C PRO A 129 2.64 -6.00 -29.68
N LYS A 130 2.64 -4.70 -29.36
CA LYS A 130 3.53 -4.10 -28.33
C LYS A 130 2.81 -3.75 -27.02
N LEU A 131 1.68 -4.39 -26.69
CA LEU A 131 0.94 -4.09 -25.46
C LEU A 131 1.77 -4.38 -24.20
N GLU A 132 2.37 -5.57 -24.15
CA GLU A 132 3.17 -6.00 -23.00
C GLU A 132 4.36 -5.07 -22.77
N GLN A 133 5.06 -4.69 -23.85
CA GLN A 133 6.16 -3.72 -23.81
C GLN A 133 5.70 -2.38 -23.23
N ARG A 134 4.51 -1.88 -23.61
CA ARG A 134 3.96 -0.62 -23.06
C ARG A 134 3.62 -0.74 -21.58
N LEU A 135 2.99 -1.84 -21.16
CA LEU A 135 2.68 -2.08 -19.76
C LEU A 135 3.97 -2.21 -18.92
N GLN A 136 4.99 -2.89 -19.46
CA GLN A 136 6.28 -3.03 -18.81
C GLN A 136 7.01 -1.70 -18.71
N HIS A 137 7.02 -0.91 -19.79
CA HIS A 137 7.59 0.44 -19.76
C HIS A 137 6.91 1.33 -18.71
N GLN A 138 5.57 1.29 -18.59
CA GLN A 138 4.84 2.01 -17.55
C GLN A 138 5.20 1.54 -16.14
N LYS A 139 5.32 0.22 -15.92
CA LYS A 139 5.79 -0.34 -14.64
C LYS A 139 7.21 0.13 -14.31
N MET A 140 8.12 0.13 -15.28
CA MET A 140 9.51 0.59 -15.11
C MET A 140 9.57 2.09 -14.82
N LYS A 141 8.79 2.90 -15.53
CA LYS A 141 8.66 4.33 -15.27
C LYS A 141 8.14 4.58 -13.85
N GLN A 142 7.07 3.90 -13.43
CA GLN A 142 6.55 4.00 -12.06
C GLN A 142 7.60 3.59 -11.02
N LYS A 143 8.33 2.49 -11.25
CA LYS A 143 9.42 2.04 -10.40
C LYS A 143 10.51 3.11 -10.29
N SER A 144 10.99 3.66 -11.41
CA SER A 144 12.03 4.70 -11.42
C SER A 144 11.65 5.95 -10.62
N PHE A 145 10.38 6.36 -10.64
CA PHE A 145 9.92 7.50 -9.84
C PHE A 145 9.86 7.19 -8.35
N TYR A 146 9.46 5.97 -8.00
CA TYR A 146 9.45 5.51 -6.61
C TYR A 146 10.88 5.38 -6.06
N ASP A 147 11.78 4.76 -6.84
CA ASP A 147 13.16 4.49 -6.44
C ASP A 147 14.00 5.78 -6.25
N LYS A 148 13.58 6.92 -6.86
CA LYS A 148 14.23 8.23 -6.64
C LYS A 148 14.13 8.72 -5.19
N THR A 149 13.06 8.38 -4.48
CA THR A 149 12.81 8.84 -3.10
C THR A 149 12.85 7.69 -2.09
N ALA A 150 12.77 6.44 -2.55
CA ALA A 150 12.81 5.27 -1.70
C ALA A 150 14.23 4.98 -1.19
N LYS A 151 14.37 4.81 0.11
CA LYS A 151 15.60 4.30 0.74
C LYS A 151 15.52 2.78 0.83
N GLN A 152 16.59 2.09 0.44
CA GLN A 152 16.72 0.66 0.69
C GLN A 152 17.06 0.45 2.16
N LEU A 153 16.15 -0.20 2.89
CA LEU A 153 16.35 -0.51 4.30
C LEU A 153 17.08 -1.86 4.45
N PRO A 154 17.95 -2.03 5.46
CA PRO A 154 18.62 -3.31 5.70
C PRO A 154 17.63 -4.46 5.86
N THR A 155 17.96 -5.63 5.32
CA THR A 155 17.16 -6.84 5.53
C THR A 155 17.10 -7.19 7.02
N LEU A 156 15.92 -7.60 7.47
CA LEU A 156 15.71 -8.08 8.84
C LEU A 156 15.69 -9.60 8.79
N SER A 157 16.49 -10.23 9.65
CA SER A 157 16.42 -11.66 9.91
C SER A 157 15.55 -11.92 11.13
N THR A 158 15.14 -13.18 11.31
CA THR A 158 14.56 -13.64 12.58
C THR A 158 15.50 -13.28 13.74
N ASP A 159 14.93 -12.94 14.88
CA ASP A 159 15.63 -12.58 16.13
C ASP A 159 16.39 -11.26 16.12
N ASN A 160 16.24 -10.43 15.07
CA ASN A 160 16.77 -9.07 15.10
C ASN A 160 15.95 -8.17 16.05
N THR A 161 16.64 -7.45 16.92
CA THR A 161 16.06 -6.39 17.75
C THR A 161 15.74 -5.16 16.89
N VAL A 162 14.49 -4.71 16.95
CA VAL A 162 13.97 -3.58 16.19
C VAL A 162 13.17 -2.64 17.08
N LYS A 163 13.20 -1.34 16.76
CA LYS A 163 12.28 -0.35 17.35
C LYS A 163 11.09 -0.13 16.41
N ILE A 164 9.89 -0.06 16.97
CA ILE A 164 8.65 0.18 16.22
C ILE A 164 8.38 1.68 16.12
N GLU A 165 7.94 2.13 14.94
CA GLU A 165 7.51 3.51 14.70
C GLU A 165 6.14 3.79 15.35
N GLU A 166 6.12 4.76 16.27
CA GLU A 166 4.92 5.28 16.93
C GLU A 166 4.74 6.78 16.66
N PRO A 167 3.55 7.36 16.93
CA PRO A 167 3.31 8.79 16.71
C PRO A 167 4.34 9.71 17.40
N ASN A 168 4.90 9.24 18.51
CA ASN A 168 5.87 9.97 19.34
C ASN A 168 7.33 9.53 19.08
N GLY A 169 7.60 8.82 17.97
CA GLY A 169 8.94 8.37 17.56
C GLY A 169 9.18 6.86 17.71
N TRP A 170 10.46 6.48 17.75
CA TRP A 170 10.94 5.09 17.78
C TRP A 170 11.21 4.62 19.20
N LYS A 171 10.17 4.24 19.94
CA LYS A 171 10.28 3.92 21.38
C LYS A 171 10.23 2.42 21.65
N THR A 172 9.22 1.75 21.14
CA THR A 172 8.90 0.37 21.52
C THR A 172 9.88 -0.61 20.92
N LYS A 173 10.69 -1.25 21.77
CA LYS A 173 11.60 -2.34 21.39
C LYS A 173 10.81 -3.62 21.14
N ALA A 174 11.22 -4.37 20.11
CA ALA A 174 10.60 -5.61 19.72
C ALA A 174 11.60 -6.53 19.00
N THR A 175 11.36 -7.84 19.07
CA THR A 175 12.14 -8.85 18.37
C THR A 175 11.38 -9.33 17.13
N VAL A 176 12.06 -9.44 16.00
CA VAL A 176 11.46 -9.95 14.76
C VAL A 176 11.24 -11.47 14.88
N LEU A 177 9.99 -11.92 14.78
CA LEU A 177 9.66 -13.35 14.78
C LEU A 177 9.76 -13.95 13.37
N GLN A 178 9.03 -13.38 12.41
CA GLN A 178 8.97 -13.92 11.04
C GLN A 178 8.52 -12.89 10.00
N GLU A 179 8.84 -13.14 8.73
CA GLU A 179 8.28 -12.42 7.58
C GLU A 179 6.96 -13.07 7.13
N VAL A 180 5.85 -12.34 7.21
CA VAL A 180 4.51 -12.82 6.82
C VAL A 180 4.22 -12.58 5.35
N ALA A 181 4.75 -11.48 4.81
CA ALA A 181 4.61 -11.09 3.41
C ALA A 181 5.78 -10.16 3.06
N PRO A 182 6.08 -9.93 1.77
CA PRO A 182 7.19 -9.05 1.38
C PRO A 182 7.14 -7.71 2.10
N ARG A 183 8.18 -7.39 2.88
CA ARG A 183 8.29 -6.17 3.69
C ARG A 183 7.25 -6.07 4.83
N SER A 184 6.67 -7.17 5.28
CA SER A 184 5.73 -7.22 6.40
C SER A 184 6.17 -8.29 7.40
N PHE A 185 6.50 -7.87 8.61
CA PHE A 185 7.04 -8.73 9.66
C PHE A 185 6.08 -8.81 10.84
N THR A 186 6.10 -9.94 11.53
CA THR A 186 5.53 -10.07 12.87
C THR A 186 6.64 -9.85 13.88
N VAL A 187 6.41 -8.96 14.83
CA VAL A 187 7.36 -8.58 15.87
C VAL A 187 6.73 -8.78 17.25
N LYS A 188 7.52 -9.21 18.24
CA LYS A 188 7.11 -9.38 19.63
C LYS A 188 7.72 -8.26 20.47
N THR A 189 6.90 -7.45 21.14
CA THR A 189 7.39 -6.42 22.07
C THR A 189 7.95 -7.05 23.35
N GLU A 190 8.74 -6.29 24.11
CA GLU A 190 9.22 -6.71 25.43
C GLU A 190 8.07 -7.01 26.40
N GLU A 191 6.96 -6.29 26.27
CA GLU A 191 5.70 -6.52 27.00
C GLU A 191 4.95 -7.79 26.55
N GLY A 192 5.49 -8.54 25.58
CA GLY A 192 4.92 -9.80 25.09
C GLY A 192 3.84 -9.65 24.00
N GLN A 193 3.53 -8.44 23.54
CA GLN A 193 2.52 -8.23 22.49
C GLN A 193 3.06 -8.59 21.11
N ILE A 194 2.27 -9.33 20.33
CA ILE A 194 2.62 -9.72 18.96
C ILE A 194 1.95 -8.77 17.97
N LEU A 195 2.75 -8.05 17.20
CA LEU A 195 2.28 -7.04 16.26
C LEU A 195 2.78 -7.31 14.85
N ARG A 196 1.93 -7.07 13.85
CA ARG A 196 2.33 -7.06 12.44
C ARG A 196 2.66 -5.64 11.99
N ARG A 197 3.85 -5.42 11.42
CA ARG A 197 4.33 -4.10 10.95
C ARG A 197 5.03 -4.20 9.61
N ASN A 198 4.96 -3.11 8.82
CA ASN A 198 5.70 -3.00 7.58
C ASN A 198 7.18 -2.69 7.86
N ARG A 199 8.10 -3.11 6.99
CA ARG A 199 9.54 -2.84 7.09
C ARG A 199 9.86 -1.37 7.32
N ARG A 200 9.11 -0.44 6.73
CA ARG A 200 9.35 1.01 6.91
C ARG A 200 9.16 1.47 8.36
N SER A 201 8.34 0.76 9.13
CA SER A 201 7.96 1.11 10.50
C SER A 201 8.74 0.30 11.54
N LEU A 202 9.84 -0.33 11.10
CA LEU A 202 10.78 -1.06 11.95
C LEU A 202 12.18 -0.48 11.74
N LEU A 203 12.86 -0.12 12.82
CA LEU A 203 14.25 0.34 12.77
C LEU A 203 15.13 -0.75 13.37
N LYS A 204 16.10 -1.26 12.60
CA LYS A 204 17.08 -2.22 13.14
C LYS A 204 17.98 -1.48 14.13
N THR A 205 18.13 -2.02 15.32
CA THR A 205 19.04 -1.49 16.34
C THR A 205 20.08 -2.56 16.66
N GLN A 206 21.36 -2.20 16.62
CA GLN A 206 22.44 -2.99 17.21
C GLN A 206 22.64 -2.44 18.61
N GLU A 207 22.12 -3.13 19.62
CA GLU A 207 22.61 -2.95 20.98
C GLU A 207 23.54 -4.15 21.22
N PHE A 208 24.84 -3.87 21.31
CA PHE A 208 25.76 -4.76 22.03
C PHE A 208 25.26 -4.75 23.48
N SER A 209 25.02 -5.93 24.04
CA SER A 209 24.87 -6.10 25.47
C SER A 209 26.20 -5.73 26.13
N GLU A 210 26.30 -4.50 26.64
CA GLU A 210 27.32 -4.13 27.64
C GLU A 210 26.87 -4.71 28.98
N GLU A 211 27.02 -6.02 29.13
CA GLU A 211 27.12 -6.66 30.44
C GLU A 211 28.41 -7.48 30.41
N ASP A 212 29.25 -7.25 31.42
CA ASP A 212 30.53 -7.89 31.74
C ASP A 212 31.80 -7.34 31.06
N SER A 213 32.36 -6.25 31.62
CA SER A 213 33.78 -6.22 32.03
C SER A 213 34.02 -5.15 33.10
N GLU A 214 34.07 -5.57 34.37
CA GLU A 214 34.79 -4.81 35.40
C GLU A 214 36.29 -4.74 35.03
N SER A 215 36.89 -3.59 35.32
CA SER A 215 38.28 -3.23 35.03
C SER A 215 39.30 -3.96 35.91
N PRO A 216 40.60 -3.86 35.56
CA PRO A 216 41.43 -3.07 36.47
C PRO A 216 42.34 -2.06 35.76
N THR A 217 42.66 -1.05 36.56
CA THR A 217 43.51 0.14 36.39
C THR A 217 44.81 -0.04 35.62
N ASP A 218 45.19 0.96 34.80
CA ASP A 218 46.44 1.69 35.08
C ASP A 218 46.52 3.08 34.41
N ASN A 219 47.26 3.95 35.07
CA ASN A 219 47.35 5.40 34.88
C ASN A 219 48.01 5.82 33.55
N ASN A 220 47.50 6.89 32.91
CA ASN A 220 48.37 7.97 32.47
C ASN A 220 47.65 9.28 32.13
N THR A 221 48.27 10.36 32.59
CA THR A 221 47.88 11.77 32.57
C THR A 221 47.86 12.36 31.16
N GLY A 222 46.83 13.16 30.84
CA GLY A 222 46.78 13.94 29.60
C GLY A 222 45.57 14.86 29.53
N THR A 223 45.74 16.10 30.01
CA THR A 223 44.80 17.22 29.93
C THR A 223 44.23 17.40 28.52
N GLN A 224 42.90 17.42 28.35
CA GLN A 224 42.27 18.05 27.19
C GLN A 224 40.83 18.53 27.49
N THR A 225 40.63 19.79 27.11
CA THR A 225 39.55 20.73 27.38
C THR A 225 38.14 20.28 26.99
N LEU A 226 37.16 20.57 27.86
CA LEU A 226 35.73 20.49 27.60
C LEU A 226 35.34 21.42 26.44
N MET A 227 34.81 20.86 25.34
CA MET A 227 34.08 21.63 24.32
C MET A 227 32.67 21.06 24.17
N GLU A 228 31.66 21.89 24.42
CA GLU A 228 30.24 21.57 24.23
C GLU A 228 29.91 21.31 22.74
N PRO A 229 28.93 20.45 22.44
CA PRO A 229 28.56 20.14 21.06
C PRO A 229 27.77 21.29 20.42
N VAL A 230 28.38 21.94 19.43
CA VAL A 230 27.74 22.97 18.59
C VAL A 230 26.68 22.34 17.68
N VAL A 231 25.40 22.68 17.91
CA VAL A 231 24.28 22.33 17.04
C VAL A 231 24.39 23.10 15.72
N ARG A 232 24.74 22.43 14.62
CA ARG A 232 24.72 23.03 13.26
C ARG A 232 23.28 23.12 12.74
N ARG A 233 22.64 24.29 12.86
CA ARG A 233 21.44 24.63 12.08
C ARG A 233 21.81 24.81 10.61
N SER A 234 21.03 24.21 9.72
CA SER A 234 21.13 24.43 8.27
C SER A 234 20.81 25.89 7.94
N THR A 235 21.73 26.59 7.28
CA THR A 235 21.57 27.96 6.77
C THR A 235 20.93 28.01 5.38
N ARG A 236 20.24 26.95 4.95
CA ARG A 236 19.67 26.88 3.61
C ARG A 236 18.44 27.78 3.52
N GLU A 237 18.54 28.88 2.78
CA GLU A 237 17.39 29.71 2.42
C GLU A 237 16.38 28.88 1.62
N ILE A 238 15.17 28.73 2.17
CA ILE A 238 14.06 28.07 1.50
C ILE A 238 13.39 29.10 0.58
N LYS A 239 13.72 29.08 -0.70
CA LYS A 239 12.92 29.80 -1.72
C LYS A 239 11.56 29.11 -1.85
N LYS A 240 10.50 29.83 -1.48
CA LYS A 240 9.11 29.39 -1.71
C LYS A 240 8.83 29.40 -3.23
N PRO A 241 8.11 28.40 -3.76
CA PRO A 241 7.75 28.40 -5.18
C PRO A 241 6.77 29.53 -5.49
N ASP A 242 7.01 30.27 -6.56
CA ASP A 242 6.09 31.27 -7.09
C ASP A 242 4.77 30.59 -7.48
N ARG A 243 3.69 31.01 -6.84
CA ARG A 243 2.34 30.59 -7.23
C ARG A 243 1.93 31.44 -8.43
N LEU A 244 1.82 30.79 -9.59
CA LEU A 244 1.04 31.34 -10.70
C LEU A 244 -0.41 31.50 -10.21
N ASN A 245 -0.86 32.74 -10.06
CA ASN A 245 -2.28 33.04 -9.92
C ASN A 245 -2.95 32.71 -11.25
N LEU A 246 -3.64 31.58 -11.28
CA LEU A 246 -4.61 31.19 -12.30
C LEU A 246 -6.00 31.33 -11.70
#